data_AF-A0AAT9IQS4-F1
#
_entry.id   AF-A0AAT9IQS4-F1
#
_cell.length_a   1.000
_cell.length_b   1.000
_cell.length_c   1.000
_cell.angle_alpha   90.00
_cell.angle_beta   90.00
_cell.angle_gamma   90.00
#
_symmetry.space_group_name_H-M   'P 1'
#
loop_
_entity.id
_entity.type
_entity.pdbx_description
1 polymer ?
#
loop_
_entity_poly.entity_id
_entity_poly.type
_entity_poly.pdbx_seq_one_letter_code
_entity_poly.pdbx_strand_id
1 'polypeptide(L)' 'MPRRTVRSVAAMSDTDANPTPEQDDPTGGDEGTENQLDADNAVEEDTLKTLDPDDSPA' A
#
# COMPACT_ATOMS: atom_id res chain seq x y z
N MET A 1 38.61 -33.55 -31.50
CA MET A 1 37.22 -33.65 -31.02
C MET A 1 36.95 -32.50 -30.06
N PRO A 2 36.07 -31.54 -30.36
CA PRO A 2 35.72 -30.47 -29.42
C PRO A 2 34.69 -30.99 -28.40
N ARG A 3 34.91 -30.69 -27.11
CA ARG A 3 33.98 -31.04 -26.03
C ARG A 3 32.83 -30.03 -26.05
N ARG A 4 31.59 -30.53 -26.13
CA ARG A 4 30.35 -29.76 -25.99
C ARG A 4 30.35 -29.04 -24.63
N THR A 5 30.43 -27.72 -24.63
CA THR A 5 30.09 -26.91 -23.45
C THR A 5 28.58 -26.82 -23.37
N VAL A 6 28.01 -27.41 -22.32
CA VAL A 6 26.58 -27.28 -22.02
C VAL A 6 26.35 -25.85 -21.55
N ARG A 7 25.49 -25.10 -22.24
CA ARG A 7 25.09 -23.76 -21.82
C ARG A 7 24.15 -23.93 -20.63
N SER A 8 24.66 -23.70 -19.43
CA SER A 8 23.84 -23.63 -18.22
C SER A 8 22.82 -22.50 -18.37
N VAL A 9 21.54 -22.85 -18.44
CA VAL A 9 20.45 -21.88 -18.26
C VAL A 9 20.38 -21.59 -16.77
N ALA A 10 21.11 -20.56 -16.35
CA ALA A 10 20.95 -20.01 -15.01
C ALA A 10 19.54 -19.41 -14.94
N ALA A 11 18.73 -20.11 -14.14
CA ALA A 11 17.57 -19.67 -13.38
C ALA A 11 17.07 -18.25 -13.61
N MET A 12 15.78 -18.17 -13.91
CA MET A 12 14.81 -17.32 -13.21
C MET A 12 15.44 -16.55 -12.04
N SER A 13 15.67 -15.27 -12.25
CA SER A 13 15.45 -14.29 -11.21
C SER A 13 14.69 -13.21 -11.94
N ASP A 14 13.38 -13.46 -12.09
CA ASP A 14 12.40 -12.40 -12.14
C ASP A 14 12.70 -11.53 -10.93
N THR A 15 13.56 -10.53 -11.14
CA THR A 15 13.71 -9.44 -10.21
C THR A 15 12.31 -8.83 -10.18
N ASP A 16 11.57 -9.21 -9.14
CA ASP A 16 10.49 -8.46 -8.51
C ASP A 16 10.98 -7.01 -8.35
N ALA A 17 11.00 -6.27 -9.45
CA ALA A 17 10.86 -4.84 -9.44
C ALA A 17 9.37 -4.59 -9.18
N ASN A 18 8.90 -5.06 -8.02
CA ASN A 18 7.78 -4.43 -7.36
C ASN A 18 8.35 -3.08 -6.93
N PRO A 19 7.99 -1.95 -7.58
CA PRO A 19 8.37 -0.66 -7.03
C PRO A 19 7.61 -0.57 -5.71
N THR A 20 8.25 -0.96 -4.60
CA THR A 20 7.83 -0.49 -3.30
C THR A 20 7.87 1.03 -3.44
N PRO A 21 6.72 1.73 -3.42
CA PRO A 21 6.75 3.17 -3.41
C PRO A 21 7.63 3.54 -2.23
N GLU A 22 8.68 4.33 -2.47
CA GLU A 22 9.41 4.98 -1.39
C GLU A 22 8.34 5.79 -0.65
N GLN A 23 7.81 5.26 0.47
CA GLN A 23 6.74 5.86 1.26
C GLN A 23 7.31 7.03 2.05
N ASP A 24 7.82 8.03 1.35
CA ASP A 24 8.16 9.33 1.93
C ASP A 24 6.88 10.16 2.16
N ASP A 25 5.80 9.85 1.44
CA ASP A 25 4.49 10.47 1.64
C ASP A 25 3.71 9.76 2.77
N PRO A 26 3.09 10.51 3.70
CA PRO A 26 2.24 9.93 4.73
C PRO A 26 1.11 9.14 4.06
N THR A 27 0.84 7.95 4.60
CA THR A 27 -0.22 7.05 4.09
C THR A 27 -1.64 7.57 4.41
N GLY A 28 -1.75 8.73 5.05
CA GLY A 28 -2.99 9.42 5.38
C GLY A 28 -2.91 10.93 5.10
N GLY A 29 -3.89 11.67 5.63
CA GLY A 29 -3.89 13.13 5.59
C GLY A 29 -2.86 13.77 6.53
N ASP A 30 -2.84 15.09 6.57
CA ASP A 30 -2.11 15.85 7.57
C ASP A 30 -2.91 15.98 8.89
N GLU A 31 -2.32 16.60 9.91
CA GLU A 31 -2.93 16.83 11.23
C GLU A 31 -4.27 17.61 11.16
N GLY A 32 -4.50 18.38 10.09
CA GLY A 32 -5.72 19.17 9.91
C GLY A 32 -6.79 18.48 9.08
N THR A 33 -6.46 17.37 8.40
CA THR A 33 -7.33 16.73 7.41
C THR A 33 -8.56 16.11 8.08
N GLU A 34 -8.38 15.44 9.21
CA GLU A 34 -9.46 14.88 10.05
C GLU A 34 -10.49 15.94 10.43
N ASN A 35 -10.02 17.09 10.93
CA ASN A 35 -10.87 18.18 11.40
C ASN A 35 -11.69 18.87 10.29
N GLN A 36 -11.37 18.58 9.03
CA GLN A 36 -12.07 19.10 7.85
C GLN A 36 -13.00 18.07 7.21
N LEU A 37 -13.06 16.85 7.75
CA LEU A 37 -13.97 15.81 7.28
C LEU A 37 -15.34 15.97 7.97
N ASP A 38 -16.27 16.60 7.25
CA ASP A 38 -17.67 16.69 7.64
C ASP A 38 -18.53 15.69 6.84
N ALA A 39 -19.63 15.21 7.44
CA ALA A 39 -20.61 14.36 6.77
C ALA A 39 -21.88 15.14 6.40
N ASP A 40 -22.32 15.01 5.14
CA ASP A 40 -23.54 15.67 4.68
C ASP A 40 -24.80 14.80 4.89
N ASN A 41 -24.60 13.51 5.18
CA ASN A 41 -25.68 12.57 5.43
C ASN A 41 -25.28 11.46 6.42
N ALA A 42 -26.28 10.69 6.86
CA ALA A 42 -26.09 9.64 7.86
C ALA A 42 -25.21 8.46 7.37
N VAL A 43 -25.13 8.22 6.06
CA VAL A 43 -24.28 7.15 5.50
C VAL A 43 -22.81 7.56 5.54
N GLU A 44 -22.53 8.83 5.23
CA GLU A 44 -21.19 9.41 5.33
C GLU A 44 -20.72 9.49 6.78
N GLU A 45 -21.61 9.86 7.73
CA GLU A 45 -21.27 9.89 9.15
C GLU A 45 -20.89 8.49 9.67
N ASP A 46 -21.63 7.45 9.28
CA ASP A 46 -21.31 6.07 9.63
C ASP A 46 -19.97 5.63 9.02
N THR A 47 -19.70 6.07 7.79
CA THR A 47 -18.41 5.80 7.13
C THR A 47 -17.26 6.50 7.86
N LEU A 48 -17.43 7.77 8.29
CA LEU A 48 -16.39 8.48 9.04
C LEU A 48 -16.07 7.81 10.37
N LYS A 49 -17.08 7.35 11.12
CA LYS A 49 -16.89 6.59 12.37
C LYS A 49 -16.07 5.32 12.16
N THR A 50 -16.28 4.62 11.03
CA THR A 50 -15.51 3.39 10.73
C THR A 50 -14.04 3.67 10.38
N LEU A 51 -13.70 4.90 10.02
CA LEU A 51 -12.33 5.33 9.72
C LEU A 51 -11.63 5.92 10.94
N ASP A 52 -12.37 6.28 11.99
CA ASP A 52 -11.83 6.80 13.25
C ASP A 52 -11.23 5.65 14.09
N PRO A 53 -9.90 5.64 14.32
CA PRO A 53 -9.26 4.61 15.13
C PRO A 53 -9.70 4.62 16.60
N ASP A 54 -10.13 5.77 17.13
CA ASP A 54 -10.60 5.92 18.51
C ASP A 54 -12.06 5.44 18.67
N ASP A 55 -12.82 5.31 17.58
CA ASP A 55 -14.18 4.74 17.54
C ASP A 55 -14.15 3.22 17.22
N SER A 56 -13.04 2.54 17.53
CA SER A 56 -12.93 1.09 17.43
C SER A 56 -13.86 0.40 18.46
N PRO A 57 -14.58 -0.69 18.08
CA PRO A 57 -15.41 -1.43 19.02
C PRO A 57 -14.56 -2.02 20.16
N ALA A 58 -15.01 -1.82 21.40
CA ALA A 58 -14.34 -2.26 22.64
C ALA A 58 -14.28 -3.77 22.84
#